data_AF-A0A9J5XCQ3-F1
#
_entry.id   AF-A0A9J5XCQ3-F1
#
_cell.length_a   1.000
_cell.length_b   1.000
_cell.length_c   1.000
_cell.angle_alpha   90.00
_cell.angle_beta   90.00
_cell.angle_gamma   90.00
#
_symmetry.space_group_name_H-M   'P 1'
#
loop_
_entity.id
_entity.type
_entity.pdbx_description
1 polymer ?
#
loop_
_entity_poly.entity_id
_entity_poly.type
_entity_poly.pdbx_seq_one_letter_code
_entity_poly.pdbx_strand_id
1 'polypeptide(L)' 'MRPLRQARSWPVYFTNGYKFHTASWGEGKSTYNSGVCVSGTGQDGSISEYYGVLKEIIELE' A
#
# COMPACT_ATOMS: atom_id res chain seq x y z
N MET A 1 7.99 18.21 16.12
CA MET A 1 7.11 17.81 15.01
C MET A 1 5.66 18.03 15.45
N ARG A 2 4.83 18.75 14.67
CA ARG A 2 3.38 18.81 14.90
C ARG A 2 2.70 17.78 13.98
N PRO A 3 1.58 17.16 14.37
CA PRO A 3 0.86 16.23 13.51
C PRO A 3 0.39 16.92 12.23
N LEU A 4 0.51 16.22 11.12
CA LEU A 4 -0.14 16.59 9.87
C LEU A 4 -1.65 16.51 10.02
N ARG A 5 -2.34 17.54 9.55
CA ARG A 5 -3.79 17.70 9.75
C ARG A 5 -4.61 17.43 8.50
N GLN A 6 -3.94 17.24 7.36
CA GLN A 6 -4.57 16.97 6.09
C GLN A 6 -3.87 15.79 5.43
N ALA A 7 -4.68 14.95 4.81
CA ALA A 7 -4.24 13.77 4.11
C ALA A 7 -5.16 13.56 2.92
N ARG A 8 -4.60 13.13 1.80
CA ARG A 8 -5.34 12.84 0.57
C ARG A 8 -5.41 11.34 0.35
N SER A 9 -6.60 10.82 0.06
CA SER A 9 -6.79 9.41 -0.24
C SER A 9 -6.80 9.16 -1.75
N TRP A 10 -6.20 8.06 -2.19
CA TRP A 10 -6.17 7.65 -3.59
C TRP A 10 -6.64 6.20 -3.78
N PRO A 11 -7.46 5.90 -4.81
CA PRO A 11 -7.86 4.53 -5.11
C PRO A 11 -6.76 3.75 -5.86
N VAL A 12 -5.82 4.46 -6.50
CA VAL A 12 -4.76 3.92 -7.36
C VAL A 12 -3.50 4.74 -7.15
N TYR A 13 -2.33 4.09 -7.09
CA TYR A 13 -1.03 4.76 -7.03
C TYR A 13 0.02 4.02 -7.86
N PHE A 14 0.90 4.78 -8.51
CA PHE A 14 1.99 4.25 -9.33
C PHE A 14 3.33 4.52 -8.65
N THR A 15 4.11 3.47 -8.41
CA THR A 15 5.44 3.57 -7.80
C THR A 15 6.35 2.45 -8.27
N ASN A 16 7.63 2.74 -8.48
CA ASN A 16 8.66 1.76 -8.88
C ASN A 16 8.26 0.86 -10.08
N GLY A 17 7.49 1.39 -11.04
CA GLY A 17 7.00 0.64 -12.19
C GLY A 17 5.76 -0.23 -11.94
N TYR A 18 5.22 -0.24 -10.73
CA TYR A 18 4.02 -0.98 -10.36
C TYR A 18 2.81 -0.05 -10.19
N LYS A 19 1.65 -0.54 -10.62
CA LYS A 19 0.35 0.10 -10.40
C LYS A 19 -0.41 -0.65 -9.32
N PHE A 20 -0.53 -0.05 -8.15
CA PHE A 20 -1.34 -0.58 -7.06
C PHE A 20 -2.71 0.08 -7.05
N HIS A 21 -3.71 -0.66 -6.59
CA HIS A 21 -5.02 -0.09 -6.32
C HIS A 21 -5.67 -0.74 -5.11
N THR A 22 -6.59 -0.02 -4.47
CA THR A 22 -7.34 -0.56 -3.34
C THR A 22 -8.17 -1.76 -3.80
N ALA A 23 -8.48 -2.67 -2.86
CA ALA A 23 -9.35 -3.80 -3.13
C ALA A 23 -10.73 -3.36 -3.65
N SER A 24 -11.29 -2.31 -3.05
CA SER A 24 -12.56 -1.71 -3.47
C SER A 24 -12.52 -1.19 -4.91
N TRP A 25 -11.41 -0.58 -5.33
CA TRP A 25 -11.24 -0.14 -6.70
C TRP A 25 -11.12 -1.32 -7.68
N GLY A 26 -10.55 -2.43 -7.24
CA GLY A 26 -10.41 -3.65 -8.05
C GLY A 26 -11.73 -4.35 -8.34
N GLU A 27 -12.78 -4.07 -7.57
CA GLU A 27 -14.07 -4.77 -7.68
C GLU A 27 -14.69 -4.67 -9.08
N GLY A 28 -14.93 -5.83 -9.68
CA GLY A 28 -15.45 -5.94 -11.06
C GLY A 28 -14.44 -5.60 -12.16
N LYS A 29 -13.15 -5.37 -11.85
CA LYS A 29 -12.09 -5.15 -12.85
C LYS A 29 -11.37 -6.44 -13.21
N SER A 30 -10.77 -6.46 -14.40
CA SER A 30 -10.01 -7.61 -14.92
C SER A 30 -8.71 -7.89 -14.16
N THR A 31 -8.14 -6.90 -13.50
CA THR A 31 -6.89 -7.02 -12.71
C THR A 31 -7.11 -6.60 -11.28
N TYR A 32 -6.57 -7.40 -10.35
CA TYR A 32 -6.62 -7.15 -8.90
C TYR A 32 -5.21 -6.90 -8.34
N ASN A 33 -4.63 -5.74 -8.65
CA ASN A 33 -3.32 -5.29 -8.15
C ASN A 33 -3.43 -4.66 -6.75
N SER A 34 -4.18 -5.32 -5.87
CA SER A 34 -4.35 -4.92 -4.47
C SER A 34 -3.52 -5.76 -3.50
N GLY A 35 -2.89 -6.85 -3.97
CA GLY A 35 -1.96 -7.62 -3.15
C GLY A 35 -0.67 -6.83 -2.88
N VAL A 36 -0.20 -6.87 -1.64
CA VAL A 36 1.07 -6.25 -1.22
C VAL A 36 1.92 -7.25 -0.44
N CYS A 37 3.24 -7.16 -0.60
CA CYS A 37 4.22 -7.82 0.25
C CYS A 37 5.06 -6.74 0.94
N VAL A 38 5.23 -6.86 2.24
CA VAL A 38 6.11 -6.01 3.04
C VAL A 38 7.18 -6.89 3.64
N SER A 39 8.42 -6.68 3.24
CA SER A 39 9.58 -7.28 3.89
C SER A 39 10.05 -6.40 5.04
N GLY A 40 10.27 -7.02 6.19
CA GLY A 40 10.82 -6.38 7.39
C GLY A 40 12.03 -7.14 7.88
N THR A 41 13.07 -6.40 8.27
CA THR A 41 14.27 -6.96 8.90
C THR A 41 14.16 -6.82 10.41
N GLY A 42 14.19 -7.95 11.11
CA GLY A 42 14.23 -8.01 12.58
C GLY A 42 15.53 -7.45 13.15
N GLN A 43 15.54 -7.15 14.45
CA GLN A 43 16.73 -6.65 15.14
C GLN A 43 17.90 -7.66 15.12
N ASP A 44 17.59 -8.95 14.99
CA ASP A 44 18.53 -10.05 14.85
C ASP A 44 18.98 -10.29 13.38
N GLY A 45 18.53 -9.46 12.45
CA GLY A 45 18.82 -9.60 11.02
C GLY A 45 17.94 -10.61 10.30
N SER A 46 16.97 -11.23 10.97
CA SER A 46 16.00 -12.10 10.30
C SER A 46 15.14 -11.33 9.31
N ILE A 47 14.87 -11.91 8.15
CA ILE A 47 13.94 -11.33 7.17
C ILE A 47 12.58 -12.00 7.37
N SER A 48 11.56 -11.18 7.54
CA SER A 48 10.17 -11.62 7.61
C SER A 48 9.36 -10.92 6.52
N GLU A 49 8.41 -11.64 5.95
CA GLU A 49 7.54 -11.12 4.90
C GLU A 49 6.10 -11.18 5.38
N TYR A 50 5.38 -10.07 5.18
CA TYR A 50 3.96 -9.98 5.43
C TYR A 50 3.23 -9.80 4.09
N TYR A 51 2.23 -10.64 3.85
CA TYR A 51 1.35 -10.54 2.69
C TYR A 51 -0.01 -10.01 3.11
N GLY A 52 -0.52 -9.03 2.37
CA GLY A 52 -1.79 -8.40 2.68
C GLY A 52 -2.50 -7.85 1.46
N VAL A 53 -3.66 -7.24 1.72
CA VAL A 53 -4.50 -6.59 0.71
C VAL A 53 -4.56 -5.09 1.01
N LEU A 54 -4.33 -4.28 -0.01
CA LEU A 54 -4.32 -2.83 0.04
C LEU A 54 -5.74 -2.29 0.24
N LYS A 55 -5.96 -1.69 1.41
CA LYS A 55 -7.26 -1.10 1.79
C LYS A 55 -7.36 0.37 1.43
N GLU A 56 -6.33 1.14 1.78
CA GLU A 56 -6.29 2.59 1.61
C GLU A 56 -4.88 3.03 1.17
N ILE A 57 -4.82 4.10 0.38
CA ILE A 57 -3.59 4.78 0.02
C ILE A 57 -3.76 6.22 0.49
N ILE A 58 -2.86 6.68 1.35
CA ILE A 58 -2.91 8.00 1.96
C ILE A 58 -1.62 8.74 1.64
N GLU A 59 -1.76 9.93 1.07
CA GLU A 59 -0.69 10.90 0.86
C GLU A 59 -0.77 11.96 1.96
N LEU A 60 0.34 12.17 2.67
CA LEU A 60 0.48 13.17 3.72
C LEU A 60 1.22 14.40 3.16
N GLU A 61 0.79 15.61 3.54
CA GLU A 61 1.44 16.87 3.15
C GLU A 61 2.72 17.21 3.96
#